data_AF-A0A370G8G6-F1
#
_entry.id   AF-A0A370G8G6-F1
#
_cell.length_a   1.000
_cell.length_b   1.000
_cell.length_c   1.000
_cell.angle_alpha   90.00
_cell.angle_beta   90.00
_cell.angle_gamma   90.00
#
_symmetry.space_group_name_H-M   'P 1'
#
loop_
_entity.id
_entity.type
_entity.pdbx_description
1 polymer ?
#
loop_
_entity_poly.entity_id
_entity_poly.type
_entity_poly.pdbx_seq_one_letter_code
_entity_poly.pdbx_strand_id
1 'polypeptide(L)'
;MANWNGLDFFIFLILVLNTILGMARGATKEIISMMCLSIALIFSIRFTVPLANFFNSSPQITDVIDSPFVQNFMTAIGSGPLTTGLLNQVMYSISLLICFVGVFSLCEAALTVTGFTEFFSFPYAALNRKVGGTLGFTRGYIISLIFISIMLHIYKAGDIPGQDFISGSFFARLFKPQAQRLDNLISSQQPEKYYQLYQDQPYSAEDVYRELRKPETPTLPQQQQTQPPSQPQPQPMQQQIQY
;
A
#
# COMPACT_ATOMS: atom_id res chain seq x y z
N MET A 1 21.17 27.23 18.54
CA MET A 1 20.90 26.88 17.13
C MET A 1 20.25 25.52 17.13
N ALA A 2 19.12 25.32 16.46
CA ALA A 2 18.43 24.02 16.47
C ALA A 2 19.32 22.99 15.76
N ASN A 3 19.72 21.93 16.47
CA ASN A 3 20.48 20.83 15.91
C ASN A 3 19.59 20.07 14.92
N TRP A 4 19.68 20.39 13.63
CA TRP A 4 19.05 19.60 12.58
C TRP A 4 19.70 18.22 12.57
N ASN A 5 18.89 17.19 12.82
CA ASN A 5 19.33 15.81 12.69
C ASN A 5 19.26 15.38 11.20
N GLY A 6 19.99 14.33 10.82
CA GLY A 6 19.91 13.75 9.48
C GLY A 6 18.48 13.37 9.07
N LEU A 7 17.63 13.00 10.04
CA LEU A 7 16.20 12.76 9.82
C LEU A 7 15.44 14.01 9.35
N ASP A 8 15.73 15.18 9.94
CA ASP A 8 15.12 16.44 9.53
C ASP A 8 15.51 16.81 8.10
N PHE A 9 16.80 16.63 7.78
CA PHE A 9 17.30 16.85 6.42
C PHE A 9 16.62 15.93 5.41
N PHE A 10 16.41 14.66 5.76
CA PHE A 10 15.74 13.70 4.88
C PHE A 10 14.27 14.03 4.65
N ILE A 11 13.51 14.37 5.70
CA ILE A 11 12.10 14.78 5.58
C ILE A 11 12.00 16.07 4.75
N PHE A 12 12.87 17.04 5.02
CA PHE A 12 12.94 18.27 4.24
C PHE A 12 13.23 18.00 2.76
N LEU A 13 14.17 17.10 2.47
CA LEU A 13 14.50 16.70 1.11
C LEU A 13 13.29 16.08 0.40
N ILE A 14 12.53 15.19 1.05
CA ILE A 14 11.29 14.62 0.50
C ILE A 14 10.30 15.74 0.13
N LEU A 15 10.07 16.69 1.03
CA LEU A 15 9.14 17.80 0.80
C LEU A 15 9.58 18.68 -0.38
N VAL A 16 10.86 19.08 -0.40
CA VAL A 16 11.40 19.96 -1.46
C VAL A 16 11.40 19.26 -2.80
N LEU A 17 11.87 18.02 -2.88
CA LEU A 17 11.88 17.26 -4.14
C LEU A 17 10.47 17.06 -4.68
N ASN A 18 9.51 16.69 -3.84
CA ASN A 18 8.12 16.53 -4.28
C ASN A 18 7.49 17.85 -4.75
N THR A 19 7.84 18.96 -4.09
CA THR A 19 7.38 20.30 -4.50
C THR A 19 7.98 20.70 -5.86
N ILE A 20 9.29 20.50 -6.07
CA ILE A 20 9.96 20.79 -7.34
C ILE A 20 9.40 19.91 -8.47
N LEU A 21 9.21 18.61 -8.20
CA LEU A 21 8.61 17.69 -9.17
C LEU A 21 7.18 18.12 -9.52
N GLY A 22 6.38 18.56 -8.55
CA GLY A 22 5.04 19.07 -8.80
C GLY A 22 5.03 20.36 -9.64
N MET A 23 5.96 21.28 -9.37
CA MET A 23 6.13 22.47 -10.21
C MET A 23 6.55 22.11 -11.65
N ALA A 24 7.40 21.09 -11.82
CA ALA A 24 7.89 20.67 -13.13
C ALA A 24 6.83 19.93 -13.95
N ARG A 25 6.02 19.09 -13.30
CA ARG A 25 5.00 18.25 -13.95
C ARG A 25 3.71 18.99 -14.29
N GLY A 26 3.39 20.07 -13.59
CA GLY A 26 2.14 20.83 -13.76
C GLY A 26 0.98 20.27 -12.92
N ALA A 27 -0.13 21.01 -12.87
CA ALA A 27 -1.22 20.72 -11.95
C ALA A 27 -2.00 19.46 -12.34
N THR A 28 -2.34 19.23 -13.61
CA THR A 28 -3.22 18.09 -13.94
C THR A 28 -2.51 16.74 -13.75
N LYS A 29 -1.21 16.65 -14.05
CA LYS A 29 -0.41 15.47 -13.64
C LYS A 29 -0.38 15.26 -12.13
N GLU A 30 -0.24 16.33 -11.35
CA GLU A 30 -0.26 16.24 -9.89
C GLU A 30 -1.65 15.89 -9.33
N ILE A 31 -2.74 16.32 -9.96
CA ILE A 31 -4.11 15.92 -9.58
C ILE A 31 -4.27 14.40 -9.77
N ILE A 32 -3.82 13.86 -10.90
CA ILE A 32 -3.87 12.41 -11.14
C ILE A 32 -2.94 11.67 -10.16
N SER A 33 -1.75 12.22 -9.88
CA SER A 33 -0.83 11.69 -8.86
C SER A 33 -1.48 11.67 -7.46
N MET A 34 -2.29 12.66 -7.11
CA MET A 34 -3.05 12.70 -5.85
C MET A 34 -4.18 11.67 -5.81
N MET A 35 -4.82 11.38 -6.96
CA MET A 35 -5.76 10.26 -7.07
C MET A 35 -5.05 8.91 -6.88
N CYS A 36 -3.89 8.72 -7.53
CA CYS A 36 -3.03 7.56 -7.34
C CYS A 36 -2.62 7.37 -5.88
N LEU A 37 -2.21 8.46 -5.20
CA LEU A 37 -1.84 8.44 -3.79
C LEU A 37 -3.04 8.05 -2.90
N SER A 38 -4.24 8.53 -3.23
CA SER A 38 -5.47 8.15 -2.50
C SER A 38 -5.76 6.66 -2.63
N ILE A 39 -5.61 6.09 -3.84
CA ILE A 39 -5.76 4.65 -4.08
C ILE A 39 -4.69 3.87 -3.30
N ALA A 40 -3.43 4.31 -3.35
CA ALA A 40 -2.34 3.67 -2.61
C ALA A 40 -2.58 3.67 -1.10
N LEU A 41 -3.13 4.75 -0.53
CA LEU A 41 -3.51 4.81 0.89
C LEU A 41 -4.65 3.84 1.22
N ILE A 42 -5.71 3.81 0.41
CA ILE A 42 -6.85 2.89 0.61
C ILE A 42 -6.34 1.44 0.57
N PHE A 43 -5.50 1.12 -0.42
CA PHE A 43 -4.90 -0.19 -0.55
C PHE A 43 -4.02 -0.52 0.66
N SER A 44 -3.17 0.41 1.09
CA SER A 44 -2.32 0.23 2.28
C SER A 44 -3.14 -0.03 3.54
N ILE A 45 -4.20 0.74 3.78
CA ILE A 45 -5.09 0.54 4.93
C ILE A 45 -5.70 -0.87 4.91
N ARG A 46 -6.07 -1.38 3.74
CA ARG A 46 -6.75 -2.68 3.61
C ARG A 46 -5.80 -3.88 3.64
N PHE A 47 -4.64 -3.77 3.03
CA PHE A 47 -3.76 -4.91 2.75
C PHE A 47 -2.52 -4.99 3.64
N THR A 48 -2.15 -3.92 4.36
CA THR A 48 -0.97 -3.95 5.24
C THR A 48 -1.08 -5.02 6.32
N VAL A 49 -2.22 -5.08 7.04
CA VAL A 49 -2.39 -6.05 8.13
C VAL A 49 -2.45 -7.50 7.62
N PRO A 50 -3.25 -7.84 6.59
CA PRO A 50 -3.21 -9.18 6.00
C PRO A 50 -1.83 -9.59 5.50
N LEU A 51 -1.10 -8.68 4.83
CA LEU A 51 0.23 -8.96 4.31
C LEU A 51 1.26 -9.15 5.44
N ALA A 52 1.15 -8.37 6.52
CA ALA A 52 2.00 -8.52 7.69
C ALA A 52 1.75 -9.87 8.38
N ASN A 53 0.49 -10.27 8.52
CA ASN A 53 0.12 -11.57 9.08
C ASN A 53 0.61 -12.72 8.19
N PHE A 54 0.51 -12.57 6.86
CA PHE A 54 1.05 -13.53 5.91
C PHE A 54 2.55 -13.72 6.11
N PHE A 55 3.33 -12.63 6.18
CA PHE A 55 4.76 -12.73 6.47
C PHE A 55 5.01 -13.39 7.83
N ASN A 56 4.36 -12.91 8.90
CA ASN A 56 4.55 -13.44 10.24
C ASN A 56 4.15 -14.92 10.39
N SER A 57 3.29 -15.45 9.52
CA SER A 57 2.91 -16.86 9.50
C SER A 57 3.92 -17.76 8.77
N SER A 58 4.90 -17.19 8.06
CA SER A 58 5.87 -17.97 7.32
C SER A 58 6.90 -18.63 8.24
N PRO A 59 7.13 -19.95 8.15
CA PRO A 59 8.17 -20.64 8.93
C PRO A 59 9.58 -20.21 8.55
N GLN A 60 9.80 -19.55 7.41
CA GLN A 60 11.11 -19.03 7.05
C GLN A 60 11.54 -17.86 7.94
N ILE A 61 10.57 -17.19 8.59
CA ILE A 61 10.87 -16.07 9.47
C ILE A 61 11.58 -16.53 10.74
N THR A 62 11.23 -17.70 11.30
CA THR A 62 11.91 -18.22 12.49
C THR A 62 13.37 -18.54 12.21
N ASP A 63 13.67 -19.08 11.02
CA ASP A 63 15.06 -19.37 10.60
C ASP A 63 15.91 -18.10 10.48
N VAL A 64 15.30 -16.95 10.13
CA VAL A 64 15.99 -15.66 10.06
C VAL A 64 16.27 -15.10 11.46
N ILE A 65 15.37 -15.32 12.44
CA ILE A 65 15.57 -14.87 13.83
C ILE A 65 16.72 -15.61 14.50
N ASP A 66 16.79 -16.91 14.27
CA ASP A 66 17.79 -17.78 14.90
C ASP A 66 19.15 -17.70 14.20
N SER A 67 19.24 -16.96 13.08
CA SER A 67 20.49 -16.72 12.37
C SER A 67 21.46 -15.87 13.20
N PRO A 68 22.65 -16.39 13.57
CA PRO A 68 23.65 -15.64 14.33
C PRO A 68 24.09 -14.37 13.60
N PHE A 69 24.07 -14.39 12.26
CA PHE A 69 24.40 -13.22 11.44
C PHE A 69 23.42 -12.07 11.70
N VAL A 70 22.11 -12.34 11.70
CA VAL A 70 21.07 -11.32 11.90
C VAL A 70 21.13 -10.79 13.33
N GLN A 71 21.32 -11.66 14.32
CA GLN A 71 21.46 -11.22 15.71
C GLN A 71 22.70 -10.34 15.93
N ASN A 72 23.83 -10.68 15.32
CA ASN A 72 25.04 -9.87 15.37
C ASN A 72 24.86 -8.52 14.66
N PHE A 73 24.15 -8.49 13.52
CA PHE A 73 23.83 -7.26 12.82
C PHE A 73 22.94 -6.33 13.65
N MET A 74 21.86 -6.87 14.24
CA MET A 74 20.95 -6.12 15.13
C MET A 74 21.67 -5.57 16.36
N THR A 75 22.59 -6.35 16.93
CA THR A 75 23.45 -5.89 18.02
C THR A 75 24.40 -4.77 17.57
N ALA A 76 24.99 -4.90 16.37
CA ALA A 76 25.92 -3.90 15.82
C ALA A 76 25.26 -2.56 15.49
N ILE A 77 23.99 -2.56 15.06
CA ILE A 77 23.21 -1.33 14.85
C ILE A 77 22.62 -0.76 16.15
N GLY A 78 22.87 -1.41 17.29
CA GLY A 78 22.41 -0.99 18.60
C GLY A 78 20.92 -1.22 18.85
N SER A 79 20.23 -2.00 18.00
CA SER A 79 18.78 -2.20 18.08
C SER A 79 18.33 -3.25 19.12
N GLY A 80 19.26 -3.81 19.88
CA GLY A 80 19.00 -4.90 20.81
C GLY A 80 18.83 -6.27 20.13
N PRO A 81 18.58 -7.34 20.91
CA PRO A 81 18.34 -8.67 20.38
C PRO A 81 17.03 -8.71 19.58
N LEU A 82 17.02 -9.46 18.48
CA LEU A 82 15.84 -9.59 17.63
C LEU A 82 14.76 -10.40 18.39
N THR A 83 13.73 -9.72 18.88
CA THR A 83 12.56 -10.37 19.51
C THR A 83 11.48 -10.64 18.47
N THR A 84 10.58 -11.58 18.75
CA THR A 84 9.40 -11.85 17.93
C THR A 84 8.50 -10.61 17.79
N GLY A 85 8.39 -9.80 18.85
CA GLY A 85 7.66 -8.54 18.82
C GLY A 85 8.28 -7.51 17.87
N LEU A 86 9.61 -7.40 17.86
CA LEU A 86 10.33 -6.50 16.95
C LEU A 86 10.20 -6.94 15.51
N LEU A 87 10.31 -8.24 15.28
CA LEU A 87 10.13 -8.80 13.95
C LEU A 87 8.71 -8.57 13.40
N ASN A 88 7.67 -8.77 14.21
CA ASN A 88 6.30 -8.49 13.79
C ASN A 88 6.11 -7.03 13.38
N GLN A 89 6.74 -6.09 14.09
CA GLN A 89 6.70 -4.65 13.77
C GLN A 89 7.53 -4.32 12.52
N VAL A 90 8.67 -4.98 12.31
CA VAL A 90 9.47 -4.87 11.09
C VAL A 90 8.68 -5.40 9.89
N MET A 91 8.05 -6.57 10.01
CA MET A 91 7.22 -7.15 8.95
C MET A 91 6.02 -6.26 8.64
N TYR A 92 5.36 -5.69 9.66
CA TYR A 92 4.32 -4.69 9.45
C TYR A 92 4.83 -3.48 8.68
N SER A 93 6.00 -2.96 9.03
CA SER A 93 6.63 -1.82 8.34
C SER A 93 6.98 -2.14 6.89
N ILE A 94 7.48 -3.35 6.63
CA ILE A 94 7.77 -3.85 5.28
C ILE A 94 6.47 -4.00 4.48
N SER A 95 5.42 -4.58 5.06
CA SER A 95 4.11 -4.70 4.42
C SER A 95 3.52 -3.34 4.08
N LEU A 96 3.59 -2.37 4.99
CA LEU A 96 3.14 -1.01 4.76
C LEU A 96 3.93 -0.35 3.63
N LEU A 97 5.25 -0.53 3.62
CA LEU A 97 6.13 -0.02 2.57
C LEU A 97 5.76 -0.63 1.21
N ILE A 98 5.60 -1.95 1.12
CA ILE A 98 5.26 -2.66 -0.12
C ILE A 98 3.89 -2.22 -0.63
N CYS A 99 2.87 -2.21 0.24
CA CYS A 99 1.52 -1.82 -0.15
C CYS A 99 1.45 -0.35 -0.61
N PHE A 100 2.12 0.55 0.10
CA PHE A 100 2.08 1.97 -0.24
C PHE A 100 2.97 2.28 -1.45
N VAL A 101 4.27 1.98 -1.35
CA VAL A 101 5.25 2.33 -2.39
C VAL A 101 5.01 1.51 -3.65
N GLY A 102 4.64 0.23 -3.53
CA GLY A 102 4.35 -0.62 -4.69
C GLY A 102 3.18 -0.10 -5.51
N VAL A 103 2.03 0.15 -4.86
CA VAL A 103 0.82 0.65 -5.57
C VAL A 103 1.03 2.06 -6.08
N PHE A 104 1.64 2.94 -5.28
CA PHE A 104 1.93 4.30 -5.70
C PHE A 104 2.89 4.34 -6.90
N SER A 105 3.96 3.55 -6.87
CA SER A 105 4.94 3.47 -7.97
C SER A 105 4.33 2.90 -9.25
N LEU A 106 3.48 1.88 -9.15
CA LEU A 106 2.76 1.33 -10.30
C LEU A 106 1.86 2.38 -10.95
N CYS A 107 1.15 3.16 -10.15
CA CYS A 107 0.27 4.21 -10.64
C CYS A 107 1.05 5.37 -11.29
N GLU A 108 2.16 5.80 -10.68
CA GLU A 108 3.06 6.82 -11.26
C GLU A 108 3.75 6.33 -12.55
N ALA A 109 4.11 5.05 -12.62
CA ALA A 109 4.66 4.46 -13.84
C ALA A 109 3.61 4.45 -14.96
N ALA A 110 2.37 4.06 -14.66
CA ALA A 110 1.27 4.14 -15.61
C ALA A 110 1.04 5.57 -16.10
N LEU A 111 1.03 6.55 -15.18
CA LEU A 111 0.89 7.97 -15.53
C LEU A 111 2.01 8.44 -16.48
N THR A 112 3.23 7.97 -16.25
CA THR A 112 4.39 8.31 -17.11
C THR A 112 4.22 7.76 -18.52
N VAL A 113 3.64 6.56 -18.67
CA VAL A 113 3.41 5.92 -19.97
C VAL A 113 2.27 6.57 -20.77
N THR A 114 1.24 7.09 -20.10
CA THR A 114 0.06 7.68 -20.79
C THR A 114 0.34 8.93 -21.62
N GLY A 115 1.55 9.52 -21.55
CA GLY A 115 1.99 10.52 -22.53
C GLY A 115 1.24 11.85 -22.51
N PHE A 116 0.46 12.17 -21.47
CA PHE A 116 -0.25 13.45 -21.39
C PHE A 116 0.73 14.65 -21.47
N THR A 117 0.63 15.43 -22.54
CA THR A 117 1.34 16.70 -22.72
C THR A 117 0.36 17.86 -22.61
N GLU A 118 0.54 18.69 -21.59
CA GLU A 118 -0.27 19.89 -21.39
C GLU A 118 0.29 21.06 -22.21
N PHE A 119 -0.50 21.62 -23.12
CA PHE A 119 -0.17 22.86 -23.82
C PHE A 119 -1.01 24.00 -23.24
N PHE A 120 -0.40 24.81 -22.38
CA PHE A 120 -1.00 26.03 -21.83
C PHE A 120 -0.29 27.27 -22.36
N SER A 121 -1.05 28.35 -22.57
CA SER A 121 -0.48 29.67 -22.87
C SER A 121 0.30 30.22 -21.65
N PHE A 122 1.28 31.08 -21.92
CA PHE A 122 2.26 31.57 -20.94
C PHE A 122 1.71 32.00 -19.56
N PRO A 123 0.61 32.77 -19.43
CA PRO A 123 0.08 33.14 -18.11
C PRO A 123 -0.54 31.96 -17.35
N TYR A 124 -1.21 31.04 -18.05
CA TYR A 124 -1.78 29.84 -17.44
C TYR A 124 -0.70 28.84 -17.04
N ALA A 125 0.44 28.82 -17.74
CA ALA A 125 1.58 27.98 -17.37
C ALA A 125 2.14 28.32 -15.99
N ALA A 126 2.24 29.61 -15.63
CA ALA A 126 2.74 30.02 -14.31
C ALA A 126 1.79 29.59 -13.17
N LEU A 127 0.47 29.75 -13.38
CA LEU A 127 -0.54 29.31 -12.41
C LEU A 127 -0.54 27.79 -12.27
N ASN A 128 -0.45 27.06 -13.38
CA ASN A 128 -0.36 25.60 -13.42
C ASN A 128 0.84 25.07 -12.60
N ARG A 129 2.00 25.72 -12.72
CA ARG A 129 3.20 25.35 -11.94
C ARG A 129 3.05 25.62 -10.44
N LYS A 130 2.41 26.73 -10.06
CA LYS A 130 2.16 27.04 -8.63
C LYS A 130 1.20 26.02 -8.01
N VAL A 131 0.11 25.70 -8.70
CA VAL A 131 -0.84 24.67 -8.25
C VAL A 131 -0.16 23.31 -8.18
N GLY A 132 0.62 22.94 -9.20
CA GLY A 132 1.44 21.73 -9.20
C GLY A 132 2.42 21.68 -8.01
N GLY A 133 3.07 22.80 -7.68
CA GLY A 133 3.93 22.90 -6.50
C GLY A 133 3.19 22.66 -5.18
N THR A 134 2.01 23.26 -4.99
CA THR A 134 1.19 23.05 -3.79
C THR A 134 0.69 21.61 -3.65
N LEU A 135 0.27 21.00 -4.77
CA LEU A 135 -0.13 19.59 -4.80
C LEU A 135 1.07 18.68 -4.52
N GLY A 136 2.22 18.96 -5.12
CA GLY A 136 3.47 18.27 -4.86
C GLY A 136 3.91 18.37 -3.40
N PHE A 137 3.79 19.54 -2.76
CA PHE A 137 4.03 19.70 -1.33
C PHE A 137 3.09 18.83 -0.49
N THR A 138 1.80 18.82 -0.83
CA THR A 138 0.79 17.98 -0.16
C THR A 138 1.12 16.49 -0.29
N ARG A 139 1.51 16.03 -1.49
CA ARG A 139 2.01 14.67 -1.73
C ARG A 139 3.23 14.34 -0.87
N GLY A 140 4.23 15.22 -0.88
CA GLY A 140 5.44 15.07 -0.06
C GLY A 140 5.14 14.99 1.44
N TYR A 141 4.16 15.76 1.91
CA TYR A 141 3.69 15.73 3.30
C TYR A 141 3.10 14.36 3.64
N ILE A 142 2.21 13.81 2.82
CA ILE A 142 1.63 12.48 3.08
C ILE A 142 2.69 11.38 3.03
N ILE A 143 3.61 11.41 2.06
CA ILE A 143 4.74 10.47 2.00
C ILE A 143 5.59 10.55 3.27
N SER A 144 5.83 11.77 3.77
CA SER A 144 6.55 11.99 5.03
C SER A 144 5.80 11.42 6.23
N LEU A 145 4.46 11.51 6.27
CA LEU A 145 3.65 10.87 7.32
C LEU A 145 3.79 9.36 7.30
N ILE A 146 3.72 8.73 6.12
CA ILE A 146 3.91 7.27 5.97
C ILE A 146 5.32 6.87 6.42
N PHE A 147 6.33 7.62 6.00
CA PHE A 147 7.72 7.37 6.40
C PHE A 147 7.90 7.45 7.92
N ILE A 148 7.35 8.49 8.57
CA ILE A 148 7.39 8.63 10.03
C ILE A 148 6.61 7.50 10.71
N SER A 149 5.47 7.07 10.15
CA SER A 149 4.69 5.94 10.64
C SER A 149 5.53 4.65 10.66
N ILE A 150 6.25 4.36 9.57
CA ILE A 150 7.16 3.21 9.47
C ILE A 150 8.29 3.33 10.50
N MET A 151 8.92 4.52 10.61
CA MET A 151 9.97 4.74 11.60
C MET A 151 9.46 4.53 13.03
N LEU A 152 8.24 4.98 13.35
CA LEU A 152 7.65 4.79 14.68
C LEU A 152 7.54 3.29 15.04
N HIS A 153 7.17 2.42 14.11
CA HIS A 153 7.15 0.96 14.37
C HIS A 153 8.53 0.36 14.53
N ILE A 154 9.48 0.73 13.68
CA ILE A 154 10.84 0.19 13.77
C ILE A 154 11.52 0.59 15.08
N TYR A 155 11.35 1.84 15.54
CA TYR A 155 12.00 2.33 16.77
C TYR A 155 11.22 1.99 18.05
N LYS A 156 9.88 1.92 18.02
CA LYS A 156 9.08 1.50 19.19
C LYS A 156 9.33 0.04 19.54
N ALA A 157 9.61 -0.79 18.54
CA ALA A 157 9.95 -2.19 18.72
C ALA A 157 11.29 -2.46 19.42
N GLY A 158 12.25 -1.53 19.29
CA GLY A 158 13.60 -1.71 19.81
C GLY A 158 13.74 -1.53 21.31
N ASP A 159 12.76 -0.90 21.97
CA ASP A 159 12.74 -0.56 23.41
C ASP A 159 14.13 -0.14 23.94
N ILE A 160 14.84 0.69 23.17
CA ILE A 160 16.21 1.13 23.49
C ILE A 160 16.09 2.37 24.37
N PRO A 161 16.29 2.27 25.70
CA PRO A 161 16.24 3.43 26.57
C PRO A 161 17.31 4.45 26.16
N GLY A 162 16.88 5.65 25.77
CA GLY A 162 17.75 6.78 25.46
C GLY A 162 18.00 7.05 23.96
N GLN A 163 17.50 6.22 23.04
CA GLN A 163 17.65 6.43 21.60
C GLN A 163 16.37 6.97 20.95
N ASP A 164 15.93 8.13 21.40
CA ASP A 164 14.85 8.85 20.74
C ASP A 164 15.37 9.54 19.45
N PHE A 165 15.75 8.75 18.44
CA PHE A 165 16.13 9.28 17.13
C PHE A 165 15.04 10.22 16.55
N ILE A 166 13.79 9.96 16.95
CA ILE A 166 12.59 10.73 16.64
C ILE A 166 12.43 11.99 17.52
N SER A 167 12.84 12.00 18.80
CA SER A 167 12.65 13.18 19.68
C SER A 167 13.66 14.29 19.40
N GLY A 168 14.82 13.95 18.84
CA GLY A 168 15.79 14.95 18.37
C GLY A 168 15.31 15.73 17.14
N SER A 169 14.51 15.10 16.28
CA SER A 169 14.05 15.69 15.02
C SER A 169 12.92 16.70 15.22
N PHE A 170 13.03 17.87 14.60
CA PHE A 170 11.97 18.89 14.59
C PHE A 170 10.75 18.42 13.78
N PHE A 171 10.95 17.96 12.54
CA PHE A 171 9.87 17.55 11.66
C PHE A 171 9.17 16.29 12.16
N ALA A 172 9.93 15.31 12.67
CA ALA A 172 9.34 14.10 13.21
C ALA A 172 8.44 14.41 14.42
N ARG A 173 8.84 15.34 15.30
CA ARG A 173 7.98 15.82 16.40
C ARG A 173 6.74 16.56 15.90
N LEU A 174 6.90 17.43 14.89
CA LEU A 174 5.80 18.21 14.32
C LEU A 174 4.72 17.31 13.69
N PHE A 175 5.14 16.24 13.01
CA PHE A 175 4.25 15.34 12.28
C PHE A 175 3.86 14.08 13.05
N LYS A 176 4.48 13.81 14.21
CA LYS A 176 4.19 12.65 15.06
C LYS A 176 2.70 12.45 15.33
N PRO A 177 1.89 13.45 15.76
CA PRO A 177 0.50 13.18 16.09
C PRO A 177 -0.34 12.81 14.85
N GLN A 178 -0.02 13.34 13.67
CA GLN A 178 -0.68 13.00 12.42
C GLN A 178 -0.23 11.62 11.91
N ALA A 179 1.05 11.30 12.03
CA ALA A 179 1.58 9.98 11.73
C ALA A 179 0.95 8.91 12.64
N GLN A 180 0.82 9.17 13.94
CA GLN A 180 0.14 8.27 14.88
C GLN A 180 -1.35 8.09 14.56
N ARG A 181 -2.05 9.14 14.12
CA ARG A 181 -3.44 9.02 13.67
C ARG A 181 -3.57 8.16 12.41
N LEU A 182 -2.66 8.37 11.45
CA LEU A 182 -2.60 7.57 10.23
C LEU A 182 -2.29 6.10 10.55
N ASP A 183 -1.33 5.87 11.45
CA ASP A 183 -0.96 4.54 11.91
C ASP A 183 -2.14 3.83 12.58
N ASN A 184 -2.81 4.50 13.51
CA ASN A 184 -4.01 3.99 14.15
C ASN A 184 -5.12 3.70 13.13
N LEU A 185 -5.26 4.50 12.06
CA LEU A 185 -6.24 4.23 11.02
C LEU A 185 -5.93 2.93 10.25
N ILE A 186 -4.65 2.66 9.99
CA ILE A 186 -4.19 1.44 9.31
C ILE A 186 -4.33 0.23 10.24
N SER A 187 -3.95 0.37 11.52
CA SER A 187 -3.92 -0.73 12.50
C SER A 187 -5.29 -1.03 13.14
N SER A 188 -6.19 -0.04 13.25
CA SER A 188 -7.55 -0.20 13.78
C SER A 188 -8.49 -1.01 12.90
N GLN A 189 -8.10 -1.33 11.67
CA GLN A 189 -8.84 -2.26 10.82
C GLN A 189 -8.86 -3.63 11.52
N GLN A 190 -10.01 -4.03 12.06
CA GLN A 190 -10.20 -5.31 12.74
C GLN A 190 -9.79 -6.46 11.81
N PRO A 191 -8.65 -7.14 12.04
CA PRO A 191 -8.27 -8.30 11.24
C PRO A 191 -9.33 -9.40 11.36
N GLU A 192 -10.06 -9.44 12.47
CA GLU A 192 -11.18 -10.36 12.73
C GLU A 192 -12.29 -10.29 11.69
N LYS A 193 -12.64 -9.10 11.16
CA LYS A 193 -13.61 -8.98 10.07
C LYS A 193 -13.10 -9.59 8.76
N TYR A 194 -11.78 -9.57 8.55
CA TYR A 194 -11.16 -10.25 7.42
C TYR A 194 -11.22 -11.76 7.66
N TYR A 195 -10.81 -12.25 8.83
CA TYR A 195 -10.94 -13.67 9.19
C TYR A 195 -12.38 -14.17 9.08
N GLN A 196 -13.39 -13.37 9.40
CA GLN A 196 -14.80 -13.73 9.19
C GLN A 196 -15.17 -13.80 7.70
N LEU A 197 -14.70 -12.85 6.88
CA LEU A 197 -14.91 -12.87 5.41
C LEU A 197 -14.30 -14.11 4.74
N TYR A 198 -13.20 -14.62 5.29
CA TYR A 198 -12.50 -15.82 4.81
C TYR A 198 -12.86 -17.09 5.58
N GLN A 199 -13.47 -17.01 6.77
CA GLN A 199 -13.99 -18.18 7.50
C GLN A 199 -15.16 -18.81 6.75
N ASP A 200 -15.95 -17.99 6.06
CA ASP A 200 -17.05 -18.43 5.20
C ASP A 200 -16.55 -19.01 3.85
N GLN A 201 -15.26 -18.84 3.53
CA GLN A 201 -14.66 -19.42 2.34
C GLN A 201 -13.69 -20.56 2.73
N PRO A 202 -13.92 -21.81 2.30
CA PRO A 202 -13.09 -22.95 2.68
C PRO A 202 -11.78 -22.94 1.89
N TYR A 203 -10.91 -21.97 2.16
CA TYR A 203 -9.54 -21.98 1.66
C TYR A 203 -8.61 -22.29 2.84
N SER A 204 -8.25 -23.56 3.02
CA SER A 204 -7.10 -23.89 3.84
C SER A 204 -5.83 -23.39 3.13
N ALA A 205 -4.78 -23.06 3.89
CA ALA A 205 -3.50 -22.70 3.29
C ALA A 205 -3.00 -23.80 2.33
N GLU A 206 -3.24 -25.07 2.67
CA GLU A 206 -2.97 -26.23 1.81
C GLU A 206 -3.76 -26.21 0.50
N ASP A 207 -5.01 -25.72 0.49
CA ASP A 207 -5.82 -25.61 -0.73
C ASP A 207 -5.25 -24.58 -1.70
N VAL A 208 -4.78 -23.43 -1.18
CA VAL A 208 -4.10 -22.39 -1.98
C VAL A 208 -2.81 -22.93 -2.58
N TYR A 209 -2.00 -23.64 -1.79
CA TYR A 209 -0.80 -24.30 -2.31
C TYR A 209 -1.13 -25.38 -3.35
N ARG A 210 -2.21 -26.13 -3.18
CA ARG A 210 -2.63 -27.18 -4.10
C ARG A 210 -3.13 -26.59 -5.44
N GLU A 211 -3.77 -25.44 -5.40
CA GLU A 211 -4.29 -24.74 -6.57
C GLU A 211 -3.16 -24.06 -7.38
N LEU A 212 -2.20 -23.43 -6.70
CA LEU A 212 -1.00 -22.85 -7.33
C LEU A 212 -0.04 -23.91 -7.91
N ARG A 213 -0.11 -25.15 -7.42
CA ARG A 213 0.73 -26.27 -7.90
C ARG A 213 0.08 -27.04 -9.04
N LYS A 214 -1.17 -26.76 -9.41
CA LYS A 214 -1.74 -27.31 -10.63
C LYS A 214 -0.98 -26.67 -11.80
N PRO A 215 -0.26 -27.44 -12.64
CA PRO A 215 0.27 -26.88 -13.87
C PRO A 215 -0.92 -26.29 -14.64
N GLU A 216 -0.78 -25.05 -15.12
CA GLU A 216 -1.80 -24.43 -15.97
C GLU A 216 -2.06 -25.34 -17.16
N THR A 217 -3.09 -26.18 -17.07
CA THR A 217 -3.56 -26.93 -18.23
C THR A 217 -4.14 -25.87 -19.15
N PRO A 218 -3.56 -25.62 -20.34
CA PRO A 218 -4.07 -24.62 -21.26
C PRO A 218 -5.51 -24.99 -21.57
N THR A 219 -6.44 -24.25 -20.98
CA THR A 219 -7.87 -24.47 -21.19
C THR A 219 -8.15 -23.80 -22.52
N LEU A 220 -7.99 -24.56 -23.61
CA LEU A 220 -8.49 -24.17 -24.91
C LEU A 220 -9.98 -23.78 -24.74
N PRO A 221 -10.41 -22.61 -25.22
CA PRO A 221 -11.79 -22.16 -25.06
C PRO A 221 -12.73 -23.23 -25.61
N GLN A 222 -13.55 -23.82 -24.73
CA GLN A 222 -14.63 -24.71 -25.15
C GLN A 222 -15.55 -23.93 -26.09
N GLN A 223 -15.55 -24.32 -27.36
CA GLN A 223 -16.55 -23.88 -28.33
C GLN A 223 -17.93 -24.24 -27.76
N GLN A 224 -18.68 -23.19 -27.47
CA GLN A 224 -20.06 -23.24 -27.03
C GLN A 224 -20.86 -23.97 -28.11
N GLN A 225 -21.14 -25.26 -27.90
CA GLN A 225 -22.08 -26.02 -28.72
C GLN A 225 -23.46 -25.41 -28.53
N THR A 226 -23.88 -24.62 -29.51
CA THR A 226 -25.25 -24.15 -29.68
C THR A 226 -26.19 -25.36 -29.66
N GLN A 227 -27.04 -25.43 -28.64
CA GLN A 227 -28.18 -26.35 -28.59
C GLN A 227 -29.10 -26.13 -29.80
N PRO A 228 -29.57 -27.19 -30.46
CA PRO A 228 -30.56 -27.07 -31.53
C PRO A 228 -31.89 -26.53 -30.97
N PRO A 229 -32.62 -25.69 -31.74
CA PRO A 229 -33.90 -25.13 -31.32
C PRO A 229 -34.96 -26.22 -31.13
N SER A 230 -35.63 -26.17 -29.98
CA SER A 230 -36.73 -27.04 -29.59
C SER A 230 -37.91 -26.89 -30.56
N GLN A 231 -38.45 -28.01 -31.05
CA GLN A 231 -39.63 -28.04 -31.92
C GLN A 231 -40.87 -27.43 -31.23
N PRO A 232 -41.69 -26.63 -31.94
CA PRO A 232 -42.93 -26.09 -31.39
C PRO A 232 -43.95 -27.20 -31.08
N GLN A 233 -44.42 -27.22 -29.84
CA GLN A 233 -45.49 -28.09 -29.36
C GLN A 233 -46.85 -27.62 -29.94
N PRO A 234 -47.69 -28.48 -30.54
CA PRO A 234 -48.99 -28.08 -31.08
C PRO A 234 -49.96 -27.67 -29.97
N GLN A 235 -50.55 -26.48 -30.08
CA GLN A 235 -51.62 -26.01 -29.19
C GLN A 235 -52.95 -26.73 -29.50
N PRO A 236 -53.69 -27.23 -28.50
CA PRO A 236 -55.05 -27.73 -28.72
C PRO A 236 -56.03 -26.57 -28.93
N MET A 237 -56.76 -26.61 -30.06
CA MET A 237 -57.89 -25.73 -30.36
C MET A 237 -58.98 -25.84 -29.29
N GLN A 238 -59.25 -24.76 -28.56
CA GLN A 238 -60.47 -24.63 -27.76
C GLN A 238 -61.61 -24.17 -28.67
N GLN A 239 -62.61 -25.06 -28.84
CA GLN A 239 -63.91 -24.74 -29.45
C GLN A 239 -64.66 -23.73 -28.58
N GLN A 240 -64.90 -22.53 -29.11
CA GLN A 240 -65.84 -21.57 -28.54
C GLN A 240 -67.23 -21.86 -29.13
N ILE A 241 -68.13 -22.31 -28.26
CA ILE A 241 -69.56 -22.50 -28.54
C ILE A 241 -70.20 -21.11 -28.55
N GLN A 242 -70.82 -20.73 -29.68
CA GLN A 242 -71.71 -19.57 -29.77
C GLN A 242 -73.13 -19.99 -29.35
N TYR A 243 -73.76 -19.14 -28.55
CA TYR A 243 -75.21 -19.06 -28.34
C TYR A 243 -75.79 -17.97 -29.25
#